data_AF-A0AAU4BSG9-F1
#
_entry.id   AF-A0AAU4BSG9-F1
#
_cell.length_a   1.000
_cell.length_b   1.000
_cell.length_c   1.000
_cell.angle_alpha   90.00
_cell.angle_beta   90.00
_cell.angle_gamma   90.00
#
_symmetry.space_group_name_H-M   'P 1'
#
loop_
_entity.id
_entity.type
_entity.pdbx_description
1 polymer ?
#
loop_
_entity_poly.entity_id
_entity_poly.type
_entity_poly.pdbx_seq_one_letter_code
_entity_poly.pdbx_strand_id
1 'polypeptide(L)'
;MWIAPERRGLSRWAVPGLVLGAGVVVGAVLAADGRSSTALVALAVLGGYAAYLAYRRNEPALPISEGFGSGTRARAHLRAAAMTGDVLTVAVVGGLTVQALRGADITAYAWLAAVAGVTYLLSAVAGGRGL
;
A
#
# COMPACT_ATOMS: atom_id res chain seq x y z
N MET A 1 -32.00 12.23 13.43
CA MET A 1 -31.33 11.10 14.11
C MET A 1 -29.83 11.20 13.90
N TRP A 2 -29.10 11.49 14.97
CA TRP A 2 -27.64 11.58 15.03
C TRP A 2 -27.10 10.17 15.30
N ILE A 3 -26.62 9.47 14.28
CA ILE A 3 -25.87 8.22 14.46
C ILE A 3 -24.46 8.60 14.88
N ALA A 4 -24.04 8.09 16.04
CA ALA A 4 -22.75 8.31 16.67
C ALA A 4 -21.56 8.20 15.68
N PRO A 5 -20.65 9.20 15.63
CA PRO A 5 -19.51 9.20 14.72
C PRO A 5 -18.46 8.10 15.01
N GLU A 6 -18.50 7.48 16.19
CA GLU A 6 -17.40 6.68 16.74
C GLU A 6 -17.15 5.36 15.99
N ARG A 7 -18.16 4.78 15.32
CA ARG A 7 -17.98 3.53 14.56
C ARG A 7 -17.23 3.70 13.24
N ARG A 8 -17.07 4.94 12.74
CA ARG A 8 -16.31 5.20 11.50
C ARG A 8 -14.80 5.05 11.72
N GLY A 9 -14.30 5.26 12.94
CA GLY A 9 -12.88 5.15 13.25
C GLY A 9 -12.35 3.74 13.11
N LEU A 10 -13.04 2.75 13.71
CA LEU A 10 -12.61 1.35 13.68
C LEU A 10 -12.67 0.75 12.27
N SER A 11 -13.73 1.05 11.50
CA SER A 11 -13.88 0.56 10.13
C SER A 11 -12.73 1.01 9.22
N ARG A 12 -12.17 2.21 9.44
CA ARG A 12 -11.04 2.74 8.65
C ARG A 12 -9.72 2.03 8.91
N TRP A 13 -9.59 1.35 10.05
CA TRP A 13 -8.43 0.54 10.42
C TRP A 13 -8.57 -0.93 10.05
N ALA A 14 -9.78 -1.37 9.68
CA ALA A 14 -10.04 -2.76 9.35
C ALA A 14 -9.15 -3.25 8.20
N VAL A 15 -9.02 -2.47 7.12
CA VAL A 15 -8.24 -2.89 5.94
C VAL A 15 -6.74 -2.92 6.22
N PRO A 16 -6.09 -1.86 6.74
CA PRO A 16 -4.67 -1.92 7.10
C PRO A 16 -4.37 -3.01 8.14
N GLY A 17 -5.25 -3.16 9.14
CA GLY A 17 -5.12 -4.20 10.17
C GLY A 17 -5.22 -5.60 9.59
N LEU A 18 -6.15 -5.85 8.67
CA LEU A 18 -6.27 -7.13 7.97
C LEU A 18 -5.03 -7.45 7.13
N VAL A 19 -4.49 -6.47 6.41
CA VAL A 19 -3.27 -6.66 5.60
C VAL A 19 -2.07 -6.97 6.50
N LEU A 20 -1.92 -6.26 7.63
CA LEU A 20 -0.88 -6.58 8.62
C LEU A 20 -1.05 -7.99 9.18
N GLY A 21 -2.27 -8.36 9.57
CA GLY A 21 -2.59 -9.70 10.05
C GLY A 21 -2.24 -10.77 9.02
N ALA A 22 -2.59 -10.55 7.75
CA ALA A 22 -2.22 -11.44 6.65
C ALA A 22 -0.70 -11.55 6.48
N GLY A 23 0.04 -10.43 6.61
CA GLY A 23 1.50 -10.42 6.60
C GLY A 23 2.11 -11.29 7.70
N VAL A 24 1.59 -11.17 8.93
CA VAL A 24 2.03 -12.00 10.07
C VAL A 24 1.74 -13.47 9.81
N VAL A 25 0.54 -13.81 9.34
CA VAL A 25 0.14 -15.20 9.05
C VAL A 25 1.01 -15.79 7.94
N VAL A 26 1.17 -15.09 6.80
CA VAL A 26 1.99 -15.54 5.68
C VAL A 26 3.45 -15.70 6.11
N GLY A 27 3.99 -14.74 6.85
CA GLY A 27 5.35 -14.81 7.39
C GLY A 27 5.55 -16.01 8.31
N ALA A 28 4.60 -16.27 9.22
CA ALA A 28 4.66 -17.42 10.12
C ALA A 28 4.62 -18.75 9.37
N VAL A 29 3.75 -18.88 8.35
CA VAL A 29 3.67 -20.08 7.50
C VAL A 29 4.99 -20.31 6.77
N LEU A 30 5.55 -19.28 6.12
CA LEU A 30 6.81 -19.38 5.40
C LEU A 30 8.00 -19.71 6.31
N ALA A 31 8.03 -19.14 7.51
CA ALA A 31 9.06 -19.43 8.51
C ALA A 31 8.97 -20.87 9.03
N ALA A 32 7.76 -21.39 9.24
CA ALA A 32 7.54 -22.79 9.62
C ALA A 32 8.04 -23.78 8.53
N ASP A 33 7.96 -23.39 7.26
CA ASP A 33 8.50 -24.15 6.12
C ASP A 33 10.02 -23.98 5.93
N GLY A 34 10.73 -23.30 6.86
CA GLY A 34 12.17 -23.06 6.77
C GLY A 34 12.58 -21.97 5.76
N ARG A 35 11.61 -21.26 5.16
CA ARG A 35 11.83 -20.22 4.14
C ARG A 35 11.93 -18.83 4.78
N SER A 36 12.82 -18.69 5.76
CA SER A 36 12.92 -17.49 6.60
C SER A 36 13.23 -16.20 5.83
N SER A 37 14.05 -16.26 4.78
CA SER A 37 14.33 -15.10 3.92
C SER A 37 13.08 -14.62 3.18
N THR A 38 12.36 -15.53 2.54
CA THR A 38 11.08 -15.25 1.86
C THR A 38 10.02 -14.75 2.84
N ALA A 39 9.99 -15.31 4.07
CA ALA A 39 9.10 -14.86 5.14
C ALA A 39 9.35 -13.39 5.50
N LEU A 40 10.61 -12.99 5.68
CA LEU A 40 10.99 -11.60 5.99
C LEU A 40 10.60 -10.65 4.85
N VAL A 41 10.84 -11.05 3.59
CA VAL A 41 10.46 -10.23 2.42
C VAL A 41 8.94 -10.07 2.33
N ALA A 42 8.18 -11.15 2.46
CA ALA A 42 6.72 -11.11 2.43
C ALA A 42 6.15 -10.24 3.56
N LEU A 43 6.69 -10.39 4.78
CA LEU A 43 6.30 -9.58 5.93
C LEU A 43 6.62 -8.09 5.71
N ALA A 44 7.81 -7.77 5.18
CA ALA A 44 8.19 -6.40 4.87
C ALA A 44 7.28 -5.76 3.82
N VAL A 45 6.94 -6.51 2.76
CA VAL A 45 6.04 -6.02 1.69
C VAL A 45 4.63 -5.80 2.21
N LEU A 46 4.06 -6.76 2.93
CA LEU A 46 2.69 -6.64 3.47
C LEU A 46 2.61 -5.59 4.58
N GLY A 47 3.63 -5.50 5.44
CA GLY A 47 3.75 -4.45 6.44
C GLY A 47 3.89 -3.07 5.81
N GLY A 48 4.73 -2.93 4.79
CA GLY A 48 4.88 -1.69 4.01
C GLY A 48 3.58 -1.29 3.31
N TYR A 49 2.87 -2.24 2.70
CA TYR A 49 1.59 -1.97 2.06
C TYR A 49 0.50 -1.56 3.07
N ALA A 50 0.46 -2.18 4.24
CA ALA A 50 -0.44 -1.77 5.30
C ALA A 50 -0.09 -0.38 5.85
N ALA A 51 1.19 -0.06 5.98
CA ALA A 51 1.64 1.28 6.38
C ALA A 51 1.25 2.33 5.33
N TYR A 52 1.39 2.01 4.04
CA TYR A 52 0.91 2.85 2.94
C TYR A 52 -0.60 3.13 3.03
N LEU A 53 -1.42 2.08 3.22
CA LEU A 53 -2.86 2.23 3.41
C LEU A 53 -3.21 3.04 4.67
N ALA A 54 -2.44 2.85 5.75
CA ALA A 54 -2.60 3.60 6.99
C ALA A 54 -2.18 5.07 6.87
N TYR A 55 -1.21 5.38 6.02
CA TYR A 55 -0.76 6.75 5.77
C TYR A 55 -1.75 7.53 4.92
N ARG A 56 -2.19 6.96 3.78
CA ARG A 56 -3.16 7.59 2.86
C ARG A 56 -4.49 7.97 3.50
N ARG A 57 -4.89 7.29 4.59
CA ARG A 57 -6.15 7.62 5.28
C ARG A 57 -6.08 8.94 6.08
N ASN A 58 -4.86 9.38 6.44
CA ASN A 58 -4.61 10.56 7.27
C ASN A 58 -4.29 11.80 6.43
N GLU A 59 -4.05 11.65 5.12
CA GLU A 59 -3.91 12.76 4.21
C GLU A 59 -5.28 13.45 4.04
N PRO A 60 -5.43 14.74 4.42
CA PRO A 60 -6.52 15.55 3.91
C PRO A 60 -6.44 15.49 2.39
N ALA A 61 -7.58 15.35 1.69
CA ALA A 61 -7.61 15.31 0.23
C ALA A 61 -6.67 16.41 -0.31
N LEU A 62 -5.53 15.99 -0.87
CA LEU A 62 -4.42 16.88 -1.17
C LEU A 62 -4.96 18.12 -1.89
N PRO A 63 -4.64 19.35 -1.46
CA PRO A 63 -4.81 20.51 -2.31
C PRO A 63 -3.93 20.23 -3.54
N ILE A 64 -4.58 19.77 -4.61
CA ILE A 64 -3.92 19.43 -5.87
C ILE A 64 -3.17 20.68 -6.29
N SER A 65 -1.85 20.57 -6.31
CA SER A 65 -0.97 21.72 -6.54
C SER A 65 -1.35 22.42 -7.85
N GLU A 66 -1.24 23.75 -7.85
CA GLU A 66 -1.55 24.60 -9.01
C GLU A 66 -0.75 24.20 -10.27
N GLY A 67 0.35 23.45 -10.10
CA GLY A 67 1.21 22.95 -11.18
C GLY A 67 0.61 21.85 -12.07
N PHE A 68 -0.47 21.17 -11.67
CA PHE A 68 -1.11 20.13 -12.51
C PHE A 68 -2.24 20.66 -13.41
N GLY A 69 -2.43 21.98 -13.46
CA GLY A 69 -3.48 22.64 -14.22
C GLY A 69 -4.81 22.70 -13.45
N SER A 70 -5.50 23.84 -13.55
CA SER A 70 -6.81 24.04 -12.93
C SER A 70 -7.92 23.45 -13.82
N GLY A 71 -8.80 22.64 -13.25
CA GLY A 71 -10.01 22.16 -13.95
C GLY A 71 -10.42 20.71 -13.67
N THR A 72 -11.62 20.35 -14.12
CA THR A 72 -12.23 19.02 -13.92
C THR A 72 -11.49 17.90 -14.67
N ARG A 73 -10.94 18.15 -15.87
CA ARG A 73 -10.14 17.17 -16.62
C ARG A 73 -8.82 16.83 -15.94
N ALA A 74 -8.07 17.85 -15.47
CA ALA A 74 -6.81 17.63 -14.76
C ALA A 74 -7.03 16.77 -13.50
N ARG A 75 -8.09 17.06 -12.73
CA ARG A 75 -8.50 16.24 -11.57
C ARG A 75 -8.87 14.80 -11.96
N ALA A 76 -9.55 14.61 -13.09
CA ALA A 76 -9.90 13.28 -13.59
C ALA A 76 -8.66 12.46 -13.96
N HIS A 77 -7.68 13.06 -14.64
CA HIS A 77 -6.43 12.39 -15.01
C HIS A 77 -5.60 12.01 -13.77
N LEU A 78 -5.48 12.90 -12.79
CA LEU A 78 -4.79 12.60 -11.53
C LEU A 78 -5.47 11.48 -10.75
N ARG A 79 -6.80 11.50 -10.68
CA ARG A 79 -7.58 10.43 -10.04
C ARG A 79 -7.40 9.10 -10.75
N ALA A 80 -7.41 9.10 -12.09
CA ALA A 80 -7.17 7.90 -12.88
C ALA A 80 -5.76 7.36 -12.62
N ALA A 81 -4.73 8.21 -12.63
CA ALA A 81 -3.36 7.81 -12.33
C ALA A 81 -3.21 7.23 -10.92
N ALA A 82 -3.82 7.86 -9.92
CA ALA A 82 -3.82 7.37 -8.54
C ALA A 82 -4.50 6.00 -8.42
N MET A 83 -5.66 5.81 -9.07
CA MET A 83 -6.35 4.52 -9.09
C MET A 83 -5.54 3.44 -9.80
N THR A 84 -4.91 3.75 -10.94
CA THR A 84 -4.05 2.77 -11.63
C THR A 84 -2.85 2.37 -10.79
N GLY A 85 -2.27 3.32 -10.04
CA GLY A 85 -1.21 3.04 -9.09
C GLY A 85 -1.66 2.05 -8.02
N ASP A 86 -2.82 2.30 -7.40
CA ASP A 86 -3.37 1.40 -6.36
C ASP A 86 -3.64 -0.01 -6.90
N VAL A 87 -4.27 -0.12 -8.08
CA VAL A 87 -4.56 -1.42 -8.70
C VAL A 87 -3.27 -2.17 -9.01
N LEU A 88 -2.25 -1.49 -9.53
CA LEU A 88 -0.96 -2.09 -9.82
C LEU A 88 -0.27 -2.56 -8.54
N THR A 89 -0.25 -1.74 -7.48
CA THR A 89 0.32 -2.12 -6.18
C THR A 89 -0.37 -3.35 -5.61
N VAL A 90 -1.71 -3.41 -5.65
CA VAL A 90 -2.47 -4.59 -5.22
C VAL A 90 -2.09 -5.83 -6.02
N ALA A 91 -1.99 -5.70 -7.35
CA ALA A 91 -1.61 -6.81 -8.22
C ALA A 91 -0.19 -7.33 -7.91
N VAL A 92 0.77 -6.44 -7.66
CA VAL A 92 2.14 -6.79 -7.29
C VAL A 92 2.18 -7.49 -5.93
N VAL A 93 1.52 -6.95 -4.91
CA VAL A 93 1.47 -7.54 -3.57
C VAL A 93 0.76 -8.90 -3.57
N GLY A 94 -0.35 -9.01 -4.30
CA GLY A 94 -1.09 -10.26 -4.48
C GLY A 94 -0.26 -11.31 -5.19
N GLY A 95 0.40 -10.94 -6.30
CA GLY A 95 1.32 -11.80 -7.04
C GLY A 95 2.48 -12.30 -6.18
N LEU A 96 3.13 -11.40 -5.42
CA LEU A 96 4.18 -11.76 -4.47
C LEU A 96 3.69 -12.80 -3.45
N THR A 97 2.52 -12.54 -2.85
CA THR A 97 1.95 -13.40 -1.82
C THR A 97 1.66 -14.80 -2.37
N VAL A 98 1.02 -14.88 -3.55
CA VAL A 98 0.72 -16.15 -4.21
C VAL A 98 2.00 -16.92 -4.55
N GLN A 99 3.01 -16.26 -5.13
CA GLN A 99 4.28 -16.90 -5.48
C GLN A 99 5.06 -17.37 -4.25
N ALA A 100 5.09 -16.56 -3.19
CA ALA A 100 5.72 -16.92 -1.93
C ALA A 100 5.10 -18.20 -1.35
N LEU A 101 3.77 -18.26 -1.29
CA LEU A 101 3.05 -19.44 -0.78
C LEU A 101 3.26 -20.67 -1.66
N ARG A 102 3.36 -20.51 -2.99
CA ARG A 102 3.71 -21.59 -3.93
C ARG A 102 5.16 -22.06 -3.81
N GLY A 103 6.03 -21.31 -3.13
CA GLY A 103 7.46 -21.58 -3.11
C GLY A 103 8.16 -21.29 -4.43
N ALA A 104 7.56 -20.45 -5.26
CA ALA A 104 8.16 -19.95 -6.49
C ALA A 104 9.10 -18.79 -6.20
N ASP A 105 9.88 -18.40 -7.21
CA ASP A 105 10.70 -17.19 -7.14
C ASP A 105 9.83 -15.94 -7.01
N ILE A 106 10.13 -15.13 -6.00
CA ILE A 106 9.45 -13.86 -5.71
C ILE A 106 10.27 -12.63 -6.12
N THR A 107 11.49 -12.82 -6.62
CA THR A 107 12.48 -11.75 -6.84
C THR A 107 11.94 -10.62 -7.71
N ALA A 108 11.25 -10.95 -8.80
CA ALA A 108 10.64 -9.95 -9.69
C ALA A 108 9.58 -9.10 -8.96
N TYR A 109 8.68 -9.75 -8.22
CA TYR A 109 7.64 -9.03 -7.46
C TYR A 109 8.22 -8.23 -6.30
N ALA A 110 9.26 -8.74 -5.64
CA ALA A 110 9.95 -8.05 -4.56
C ALA A 110 10.61 -6.77 -5.08
N TRP A 111 11.25 -6.82 -6.24
CA TRP A 111 11.80 -5.64 -6.91
C TRP A 111 10.72 -4.63 -7.29
N LEU A 112 9.60 -5.08 -7.87
CA LEU A 112 8.48 -4.19 -8.21
C LEU A 112 7.89 -3.51 -6.96
N ALA A 113 7.74 -4.26 -5.86
CA ALA A 113 7.27 -3.71 -4.60
C ALA A 113 8.27 -2.70 -4.00
N ALA A 114 9.57 -2.99 -4.07
CA ALA A 114 10.61 -2.08 -3.62
C ALA A 114 10.63 -0.79 -4.45
N VAL A 115 10.55 -0.88 -5.79
CA VAL A 115 10.46 0.28 -6.68
C VAL A 115 9.23 1.12 -6.33
N ALA A 116 8.04 0.50 -6.23
CA ALA A 116 6.82 1.20 -5.88
C ALA A 116 6.95 1.93 -4.52
N GLY A 117 7.49 1.26 -3.50
CA GLY A 117 7.69 1.83 -2.17
C GLY A 117 8.68 2.99 -2.17
N VAL A 118 9.84 2.83 -2.82
CA VAL A 118 10.87 3.88 -2.91
C VAL A 118 10.36 5.08 -3.70
N THR A 119 9.72 4.87 -4.85
CA THR A 119 9.14 5.96 -5.63
C THR A 119 8.09 6.72 -4.82
N TYR A 120 7.20 6.01 -4.12
CA TYR A 120 6.21 6.66 -3.27
C TYR A 120 6.85 7.48 -2.14
N LEU A 121 7.84 6.93 -1.44
CA LEU A 121 8.55 7.64 -0.37
C LEU A 121 9.24 8.90 -0.89
N LEU A 122 9.92 8.82 -2.04
CA LEU A 122 10.56 9.97 -2.66
C LEU A 122 9.53 11.04 -3.04
N SER A 123 8.39 10.63 -3.63
CA SER A 123 7.29 11.55 -3.96
C SER A 123 6.67 12.19 -2.73
N ALA A 124 6.43 11.42 -1.66
CA ALA A 124 5.87 11.92 -0.41
C ALA A 124 6.81 12.90 0.28
N VAL A 125 8.12 12.61 0.29
CA VAL A 125 9.16 13.49 0.84
C VAL A 125 9.32 14.77 0.01
N ALA A 126 9.25 14.67 -1.33
CA ALA A 126 9.31 15.84 -2.20
C ALA A 126 8.05 16.71 -2.08
N GLY A 127 6.87 16.11 -2.05
CA GLY A 127 5.59 16.81 -1.91
C GLY A 127 5.35 17.40 -0.51
N GLY A 128 5.84 16.74 0.54
CA GLY A 128 5.69 17.18 1.93
C GLY A 128 6.56 18.38 2.33
N ARG A 129 7.60 18.71 1.55
CA ARG A 129 8.46 19.90 1.79
C ARG A 129 7.83 21.23 1.34
N GLY A 130 6.59 21.21 0.83
CA GLY A 130 5.88 22.39 0.33
C GLY A 130 4.79 22.95 1.26
N LEU A 131 4.77 22.55 2.55
CA LEU A 131 3.89 23.11 3.58
C LEU A 131 4.64 24.08 4.50
#